data_AF-A0A962NG77-F1
#
_entry.id   AF-A0A962NG77-F1
#
_cell.length_a   1.000
_cell.length_b   1.000
_cell.length_c   1.000
_cell.angle_alpha   90.00
_cell.angle_beta   90.00
_cell.angle_gamma   90.00
#
_symmetry.space_group_name_H-M   'P 1'
#
loop_
_entity.id
_entity.type
_entity.pdbx_description
1 polymer ?
#
loop_
_entity_poly.entity_id
_entity_poly.type
_entity_poly.pdbx_seq_one_letter_code
_entity_poly.pdbx_strand_id
1 'polypeptide(L)'
;HAGEGFVVESLQDGRTVVYWYTYDGEGQQRWFIGVARRDGMRLVVDELLATQGGIFGPMFDPSQVSKTVAGQLQIEFDSCNSGQVRYVVDGIEGSQDLIRLTLMKGLSCRDNQAAGLVAGSD
;
A
#
# COMPACT_ATOMS: atom_id res chain seq x y z
N HIS A 1 -5.78 -11.08 -6.08
CA HIS A 1 -5.73 -12.21 -7.03
C HIS A 1 -4.27 -12.51 -7.43
N ALA A 2 -3.98 -13.57 -8.18
CA ALA A 2 -2.61 -13.76 -8.71
C ALA A 2 -2.26 -12.57 -9.63
N GLY A 3 -1.15 -11.89 -9.37
CA GLY A 3 -0.72 -10.70 -10.13
C GLY A 3 -1.14 -9.36 -9.55
N GLU A 4 -1.96 -9.34 -8.50
CA GLU A 4 -2.28 -8.11 -7.75
C GLU A 4 -1.55 -8.06 -6.42
N GLY A 5 -1.25 -6.86 -5.95
CA GLY A 5 -0.65 -6.71 -4.63
C GLY A 5 -0.25 -5.29 -4.29
N PHE A 6 0.15 -5.13 -3.03
CA PHE A 6 0.57 -3.85 -2.48
C PHE A 6 2.03 -3.93 -2.04
N VAL A 7 2.80 -2.90 -2.36
CA VAL A 7 4.11 -2.64 -1.77
C VAL A 7 3.96 -1.43 -0.87
N VAL A 8 4.29 -1.59 0.41
CA VAL A 8 4.26 -0.53 1.41
C VAL A 8 5.68 -0.28 1.87
N GLU A 9 6.20 0.91 1.58
CA GLU A 9 7.59 1.29 1.83
C GLU A 9 7.64 2.49 2.79
N SER A 10 8.39 2.37 3.88
CA SER A 10 8.65 3.50 4.79
C SER A 10 9.95 4.19 4.38
N LEU A 11 9.88 5.50 4.15
CA LEU A 11 11.01 6.34 3.78
C LEU A 11 11.70 6.92 5.03
N GLN A 12 12.95 7.35 4.87
CA GLN A 12 13.77 7.89 5.97
C GLN A 12 13.20 9.17 6.59
N ASP A 13 12.40 9.93 5.84
CA ASP A 13 11.75 11.16 6.30
C ASP A 13 10.38 10.93 6.96
N GLY A 14 10.03 9.67 7.24
CA GLY A 14 8.80 9.28 7.93
C GLY A 14 7.58 9.15 7.01
N ARG A 15 7.70 9.49 5.72
CA ARG A 15 6.64 9.22 4.74
C ARG A 15 6.53 7.71 4.46
N THR A 16 5.33 7.26 4.14
CA THR A 16 5.11 5.89 3.64
C THR A 16 4.61 5.98 2.20
N VAL A 17 5.19 5.22 1.29
CA VAL A 17 4.72 5.10 -0.11
C VAL A 17 3.99 3.78 -0.26
N VAL A 18 2.84 3.83 -0.93
CA VAL A 18 2.06 2.66 -1.31
C VAL A 18 2.08 2.55 -2.82
N TYR A 19 2.53 1.40 -3.33
CA TYR A 19 2.33 0.99 -4.71
C TYR A 19 1.27 -0.09 -4.73
N TRP A 20 0.31 0.01 -5.64
CA TRP A 20 -0.73 -0.99 -5.82
C TRP A 20 -0.72 -1.45 -7.28
N TYR A 21 -0.49 -2.75 -7.48
CA TYR A 21 -0.57 -3.43 -8.77
C TYR A 21 -1.91 -4.14 -8.87
N THR A 22 -2.65 -3.89 -9.96
CA THR A 22 -3.99 -4.44 -10.20
C THR A 22 -4.30 -4.47 -11.69
N TYR A 23 -5.57 -4.67 -12.01
CA TYR A 23 -6.09 -4.64 -13.37
C TYR A 23 -7.30 -3.71 -13.42
N ASP A 24 -7.58 -3.13 -14.58
CA ASP A 24 -8.84 -2.42 -14.81
C ASP A 24 -10.00 -3.39 -15.10
N GLY A 25 -11.19 -2.84 -15.35
CA GLY A 25 -12.39 -3.62 -15.66
C GLY A 25 -12.30 -4.46 -16.95
N GLU A 26 -11.31 -4.20 -17.81
CA GLU A 26 -11.02 -4.96 -19.02
C GLU A 26 -9.91 -6.02 -18.81
N GLY A 27 -9.34 -6.09 -17.61
CA GLY A 27 -8.24 -6.99 -17.28
C GLY A 27 -6.87 -6.51 -17.74
N GLN A 28 -6.74 -5.23 -18.15
CA GLN A 28 -5.45 -4.66 -18.51
C GLN A 28 -4.68 -4.25 -17.25
N GLN A 29 -3.36 -4.42 -17.27
CA GLN A 29 -2.52 -4.06 -16.12
C GLN A 29 -2.67 -2.57 -15.78
N ARG A 30 -2.85 -2.29 -14.50
CA ARG A 30 -2.90 -0.94 -13.96
C ARG A 30 -2.11 -0.89 -12.66
N TRP A 31 -1.48 0.25 -12.38
CA TRP A 31 -0.88 0.50 -11.09
C TRP A 31 -1.29 1.87 -10.55
N PHE A 32 -1.20 1.98 -9.23
CA PHE A 32 -1.36 3.24 -8.53
C PHE A 32 -0.17 3.46 -7.59
N ILE A 33 0.15 4.74 -7.37
CA ILE A 33 1.12 5.17 -6.38
C ILE A 33 0.50 6.26 -5.50
N GLY A 34 0.74 6.20 -4.20
CA GLY A 34 0.31 7.24 -3.28
C GLY A 34 1.23 7.36 -2.07
N VAL A 35 1.27 8.56 -1.50
CA VAL A 35 1.97 8.81 -0.23
C VAL A 35 0.94 8.74 0.89
N ALA A 36 1.18 7.84 1.84
CA ALA A 36 0.32 7.67 2.99
C ALA A 36 0.78 8.50 4.18
N ARG A 37 -0.17 9.11 4.87
CA ARG A 37 0.00 9.52 6.27
C ARG A 37 -0.25 8.31 7.17
N ARG A 38 0.52 8.18 8.24
CA ARG A 38 0.33 7.15 9.26
C ARG A 38 -0.49 7.70 10.43
N ASP A 39 -1.47 6.92 10.86
CA ASP A 39 -2.32 7.18 12.03
C ASP A 39 -2.47 5.88 12.82
N GLY A 40 -1.58 5.66 13.79
CA GLY A 40 -1.44 4.39 14.49
C GLY A 40 -1.18 3.22 13.53
N MET A 41 -2.09 2.24 13.54
CA MET A 41 -2.06 1.06 12.66
C MET A 41 -2.72 1.28 11.30
N ARG A 42 -3.14 2.53 11.01
CA ARG A 42 -3.76 2.91 9.74
C ARG A 42 -2.78 3.71 8.87
N LEU A 43 -2.79 3.42 7.59
CA LEU A 43 -2.23 4.26 6.54
C LEU A 43 -3.37 4.87 5.75
N VAL A 44 -3.34 6.18 5.54
CA VAL A 44 -4.33 6.89 4.74
C VAL A 44 -3.64 7.54 3.57
N VAL A 45 -4.06 7.17 2.36
CA VAL A 45 -3.61 7.74 1.09
C VAL A 45 -4.76 8.55 0.52
N ASP A 46 -4.67 9.88 0.64
CA ASP A 46 -5.73 10.79 0.18
C ASP A 46 -5.74 10.92 -1.36
N GLU A 47 -4.58 10.76 -2.00
CA GLU A 47 -4.44 10.78 -3.47
C GLU A 47 -3.68 9.55 -3.96
N LEU A 48 -4.40 8.66 -4.64
CA LEU A 48 -3.83 7.61 -5.49
C LEU A 48 -3.67 8.13 -6.90
N LEU A 49 -2.44 8.12 -7.38
CA LEU A 49 -2.09 8.55 -8.72
C LEU A 49 -2.01 7.34 -9.65
N ALA A 50 -2.73 7.41 -10.76
CA ALA A 50 -2.45 6.60 -11.94
C ALA A 50 -1.43 7.35 -12.81
N THR A 51 -0.47 6.62 -13.37
CA THR A 51 0.52 7.19 -14.30
C THR A 51 0.41 6.54 -15.67
N GLN A 52 0.54 7.34 -16.71
CA GLN A 52 0.52 6.88 -18.09
C GLN A 52 1.59 7.59 -18.92
N GLY A 53 1.94 6.97 -20.05
CA GLY A 53 2.98 7.47 -20.94
C GLY A 53 4.39 7.23 -20.41
N GLY A 54 5.36 7.86 -21.09
CA GLY A 54 6.77 7.56 -20.92
C GLY A 54 7.18 6.20 -21.49
N ILE A 55 8.47 6.06 -21.79
CA ILE A 55 9.08 4.80 -22.22
C ILE A 55 10.34 4.56 -21.41
N PHE A 56 10.68 3.29 -21.21
CA PHE A 56 11.93 2.93 -20.57
C PHE A 56 13.11 3.17 -21.52
N GLY A 57 14.22 3.71 -20.99
CA GLY A 57 15.50 3.82 -21.71
C GLY A 57 15.89 5.25 -22.10
N PRO A 58 16.91 5.41 -22.98
CA PRO A 58 17.49 6.72 -23.31
C PRO A 58 16.52 7.74 -23.93
N MET A 59 15.39 7.27 -24.46
CA MET A 59 14.34 8.09 -25.05
C MET A 59 13.26 8.51 -24.03
N PHE A 60 13.46 8.23 -22.74
CA PHE A 60 12.57 8.69 -21.68
C PHE A 60 12.49 10.22 -21.66
N ASP A 61 11.28 10.74 -21.80
CA ASP A 61 10.96 12.16 -21.65
C ASP A 61 9.95 12.33 -20.52
N PRO A 62 10.31 13.02 -19.42
CA PRO A 62 9.42 13.20 -18.28
C PRO A 62 8.16 14.00 -18.62
N SER A 63 8.19 14.84 -19.67
CA SER A 63 7.01 15.59 -20.12
C SER A 63 5.94 14.70 -20.74
N GLN A 64 6.30 13.48 -21.13
CA GLN A 64 5.36 12.47 -21.65
C GLN A 64 4.70 11.64 -20.54
N VAL A 65 5.06 11.87 -19.27
CA VAL A 65 4.44 11.19 -18.13
C VAL A 65 3.28 12.03 -17.61
N SER A 66 2.06 11.51 -17.75
CA SER A 66 0.88 12.10 -17.12
C SER A 66 0.58 11.41 -15.79
N LYS A 67 0.11 12.20 -14.83
CA LYS A 67 -0.33 11.72 -13.51
C LYS A 67 -1.75 12.21 -13.27
N THR A 68 -2.66 11.31 -12.97
CA THR A 68 -4.06 11.63 -12.67
C THR A 68 -4.44 11.06 -11.32
N VAL A 69 -5.16 11.84 -10.51
CA VAL A 69 -5.76 11.32 -9.28
C VAL A 69 -6.89 10.38 -9.67
N ALA A 70 -6.73 9.10 -9.32
CA ALA A 70 -7.69 8.04 -9.61
C ALA A 70 -8.57 7.71 -8.40
N GLY A 71 -8.15 8.11 -7.20
CA GLY A 71 -8.91 7.80 -6.00
C GLY A 71 -8.12 7.96 -4.71
N GLN A 72 -8.51 7.18 -3.71
CA GLN A 72 -7.93 7.17 -2.37
C GLN A 72 -7.98 5.75 -1.79
N LEU A 73 -7.12 5.45 -0.83
CA LEU A 73 -7.20 4.20 -0.07
C LEU A 73 -6.81 4.37 1.40
N GLN A 74 -7.23 3.41 2.19
CA GLN A 74 -6.82 3.23 3.58
C GLN A 74 -6.39 1.79 3.78
N ILE A 75 -5.24 1.60 4.42
CA ILE A 75 -4.77 0.28 4.88
C ILE A 75 -4.86 0.26 6.40
N GLU A 76 -5.52 -0.72 6.97
CA GLU A 76 -5.58 -0.96 8.41
C GLU A 76 -4.90 -2.28 8.72
N PHE A 77 -3.82 -2.24 9.49
CA PHE A 77 -3.09 -3.43 9.91
C PHE A 77 -3.68 -3.95 11.22
N ASP A 78 -4.02 -5.25 11.26
CA ASP A 78 -4.50 -5.94 12.46
C ASP A 78 -3.39 -6.75 13.15
N SER A 79 -2.34 -7.09 12.40
CA SER A 79 -1.13 -7.74 12.90
C SER A 79 0.10 -7.30 12.10
N CYS A 80 1.24 -7.87 12.45
CA CYS A 80 2.46 -7.79 11.69
C CYS A 80 2.34 -8.30 10.25
N ASN A 81 1.47 -9.30 10.01
CA ASN A 81 1.46 -10.03 8.74
C ASN A 81 0.11 -9.98 8.01
N SER A 82 -0.86 -9.25 8.56
CA SER A 82 -2.18 -9.12 7.98
C SER A 82 -2.74 -7.70 8.12
N GLY A 83 -3.80 -7.44 7.37
CA GLY A 83 -4.55 -6.20 7.43
C GLY A 83 -5.63 -6.19 6.36
N GLN A 84 -6.28 -5.06 6.19
CA GLN A 84 -7.28 -4.86 5.15
C GLN A 84 -7.04 -3.51 4.46
N VAL A 85 -7.16 -3.51 3.14
CA VAL A 85 -7.27 -2.28 2.37
C VAL A 85 -8.73 -2.00 2.05
N ARG A 86 -9.14 -0.75 2.17
CA ARG A 86 -10.39 -0.20 1.65
C ARG A 86 -10.06 0.97 0.74
N TYR A 87 -10.70 1.03 -0.43
CA TYR A 87 -10.38 2.04 -1.43
C TYR A 87 -11.64 2.55 -2.13
N VAL A 88 -11.50 3.73 -2.72
CA VAL A 88 -12.41 4.26 -3.73
C VAL A 88 -11.55 4.64 -4.92
N VAL A 89 -11.76 3.98 -6.06
CA VAL A 89 -11.03 4.25 -7.31
C VAL A 89 -12.05 4.41 -8.42
N ASP A 90 -11.90 5.47 -9.22
CA ASP A 90 -12.84 5.82 -10.29
C ASP A 90 -14.31 5.88 -9.80
N GLY A 91 -14.50 6.28 -8.53
CA GLY A 91 -15.81 6.34 -7.87
C GLY A 91 -16.37 4.98 -7.39
N ILE A 92 -15.63 3.90 -7.55
CA ILE A 92 -16.03 2.54 -7.16
C ILE A 92 -15.35 2.17 -5.85
N GLU A 93 -16.15 1.78 -4.87
CA GLU A 93 -15.67 1.29 -3.58
C GLU A 93 -15.22 -0.17 -3.68
N GLY A 94 -14.19 -0.54 -2.92
CA GLY A 94 -13.76 -1.92 -2.80
C GLY A 94 -12.90 -2.16 -1.56
N SER A 95 -12.69 -3.44 -1.27
CA SER A 95 -11.87 -3.89 -0.14
C SER A 95 -11.14 -5.19 -0.46
N GLN A 96 -9.96 -5.37 0.10
CA GLN A 96 -9.19 -6.61 0.00
C GLN A 96 -8.48 -6.91 1.32
N ASP A 97 -8.47 -8.16 1.73
CA ASP A 97 -7.65 -8.61 2.85
C ASP A 97 -6.19 -8.76 2.39
N LEU A 98 -5.26 -8.41 3.27
CA LEU A 98 -3.83 -8.41 3.02
C LEU A 98 -3.16 -9.51 3.83
N ILE A 99 -2.25 -10.22 3.19
CA ILE A 99 -1.27 -11.09 3.84
C ILE A 99 0.13 -10.67 3.40
N ARG A 100 1.10 -10.73 4.32
CA ARG A 100 2.49 -10.43 4.00
C ARG A 100 3.10 -11.57 3.18
N LEU A 101 3.64 -11.23 2.01
CA LEU A 101 4.34 -12.19 1.14
C LEU A 101 5.86 -12.18 1.31
N THR A 102 6.44 -11.05 1.70
CA THR A 102 7.89 -10.89 1.82
C THR A 102 8.24 -10.14 3.10
N LEU A 103 9.44 -10.44 3.63
CA LEU A 103 10.01 -9.78 4.79
C LEU A 103 11.49 -9.50 4.52
N MET A 104 11.96 -8.30 4.84
CA MET A 104 13.37 -8.00 4.77
C MET A 104 14.15 -8.87 5.77
N LYS A 105 15.15 -9.59 5.27
CA LYS A 105 16.01 -10.45 6.10
C LYS A 105 16.64 -9.62 7.22
N GLY A 106 16.56 -10.12 8.46
CA GLY A 106 17.12 -9.46 9.64
C GLY A 106 16.15 -8.52 10.36
N LEU A 107 14.98 -8.24 9.79
CA LEU A 107 13.89 -7.61 10.53
C LEU A 107 12.93 -8.69 11.02
N SER A 108 12.66 -8.72 12.33
CA SER A 108 11.58 -9.53 12.89
C SER A 108 10.39 -8.64 13.15
N CYS A 109 9.22 -9.02 12.64
CA CYS A 109 7.99 -8.36 13.04
C CYS A 109 7.49 -9.04 14.31
N ARG A 110 7.43 -8.29 15.41
CA ARG A 110 6.88 -8.76 16.68
C ARG A 110 5.50 -8.15 16.80
N ASP A 111 4.48 -8.99 16.79
CA ASP A 111 3.16 -8.58 17.28
C ASP A 111 3.35 -8.20 18.74
N ASN A 112 3.32 -6.90 19.05
CA ASN A 112 3.13 -6.49 20.42
C ASN A 112 1.72 -6.94 20.79
N GLN A 113 1.61 -8.13 21.37
CA GLN A 113 0.42 -8.49 22.11
C GLN A 113 0.18 -7.37 23.11
N ALA A 114 -1.02 -6.80 23.06
CA ALA A 114 -1.46 -5.78 23.98
C ALA A 114 -1.06 -6.15 25.41
N ALA A 115 -0.61 -5.15 26.17
CA ALA A 115 -0.20 -5.25 27.55
C ALA A 115 -1.14 -6.17 28.38
N GLY A 116 -0.68 -7.39 28.66
CA GLY A 116 -1.25 -8.30 29.63
C GLY A 116 -0.21 -8.60 30.69
N LEU A 117 -0.01 -7.66 31.61
CA LEU A 117 0.66 -7.96 32.89
C LEU A 117 -0.23 -8.97 33.64
N VAL A 118 0.18 -10.23 33.68
CA VAL A 118 -0.18 -11.10 34.80
C VAL A 118 1.11 -11.35 35.56
N ALA A 119 1.36 -10.49 36.55
CA ALA A 119 2.21 -10.86 37.67
C ALA A 119 1.39 -11.85 38.52
N GLY A 120 1.82 -13.11 38.55
CA GLY A 120 1.35 -14.11 39.48
C GLY A 120 2.55 -14.69 40.21
N SER A 121 2.72 -14.30 41.46
CA SER A 121 3.63 -14.88 42.44
C SER A 121 3.06 -16.21 42.94
N ASP A 122 3.85 -17.29 42.88
CA ASP A 122 4.32 -18.11 44.02
C ASP A 122 5.20 -19.26 43.50
#